data_AF-A0A7X8ZR87-F1
#
_entry.id   AF-A0A7X8ZR87-F1
#
_cell.length_a   1.000
_cell.length_b   1.000
_cell.length_c   1.000
_cell.angle_alpha   90.00
_cell.angle_beta   90.00
_cell.angle_gamma   90.00
#
_symmetry.space_group_name_H-M   'P 1'
#
loop_
_entity.id
_entity.type
_entity.pdbx_description
1 polymer ?
#
loop_
_entity_poly.entity_id
_entity_poly.type
_entity_poly.pdbx_seq_one_letter_code
_entity_poly.pdbx_strand_id
1 'polypeptide(L)' 'MKYIISTTNDTAYNVALEEYAFKNLLDDDEIFMLWINQPSIIIGKNQN' A
#
# COMPACT_ATOMS: atom_id res chain seq x y z
N MET A 1 12.97 -2.29 -11.48
CA MET A 1 12.71 -1.97 -10.07
C MET A 1 12.44 -0.48 -9.88
N LYS A 2 11.22 -0.12 -9.49
CA LYS A 2 10.84 1.23 -9.04
C LYS A 2 10.60 1.23 -7.53
N TYR A 3 10.64 2.42 -6.92
CA TYR A 3 10.25 2.58 -5.53
C TYR A 3 9.22 3.69 -5.31
N ILE A 4 8.40 3.53 -4.29
CA ILE A 4 7.38 4.48 -3.86
C ILE A 4 7.56 4.74 -2.35
N ILE A 5 7.50 6.01 -1.96
CA ILE A 5 7.46 6.42 -0.54
C ILE A 5 6.18 7.22 -0.35
N SER A 6 5.25 6.71 0.45
CA SER A 6 4.05 7.47 0.83
C SER A 6 4.39 8.38 2.02
N THR A 7 4.11 9.69 1.88
CA THR A 7 4.35 10.69 2.95
C THR A 7 3.14 10.92 3.84
N THR A 8 2.00 10.29 3.53
CA THR A 8 0.80 10.36 4.39
C THR A 8 0.77 9.21 5.38
N ASN A 9 0.21 9.50 6.56
CA ASN A 9 -0.09 8.49 7.58
C ASN A 9 -1.53 7.97 7.48
N ASP A 10 -2.33 8.44 6.51
CA ASP A 10 -3.68 7.94 6.29
C ASP A 10 -3.65 6.46 5.87
N THR A 11 -4.24 5.62 6.72
CA THR A 11 -4.20 4.17 6.55
C THR A 11 -5.04 3.68 5.37
N ALA A 12 -6.21 4.28 5.13
CA ALA A 12 -7.05 3.89 4.01
C ALA A 12 -6.37 4.24 2.67
N TYR A 13 -5.74 5.41 2.62
CA TYR A 13 -4.96 5.82 1.46
C TYR A 13 -3.77 4.90 1.20
N ASN A 14 -2.98 4.56 2.23
CA ASN A 14 -1.80 3.72 2.07
C ASN A 14 -2.16 2.31 1.56
N VAL A 15 -3.23 1.70 2.10
CA VAL A 15 -3.72 0.40 1.63
C VAL A 15 -4.28 0.50 0.20
N ALA A 16 -4.97 1.59 -0.16
CA ALA A 16 -5.45 1.80 -1.51
C ALA A 16 -4.29 1.98 -2.51
N LEU A 17 -3.22 2.67 -2.11
CA LEU A 17 -2.03 2.88 -2.91
C LEU A 17 -1.25 1.57 -3.13
N GLU A 18 -1.16 0.73 -2.09
CA GLU A 18 -0.63 -0.64 -2.20
C GLU A 18 -1.39 -1.45 -3.24
N GLU A 19 -2.72 -1.52 -3.12
CA GLU A 19 -3.56 -2.28 -4.04
C GLU A 19 -3.46 -1.72 -5.47
N TYR A 20 -3.44 -0.40 -5.61
CA TYR A 20 -3.29 0.24 -6.91
C TYR A 20 -1.96 -0.14 -7.57
N ALA A 21 -0.85 -0.05 -6.82
CA ALA A 21 0.45 -0.46 -7.29
C ALA A 21 0.48 -1.94 -7.71
N PHE A 22 -0.13 -2.81 -6.90
CA PHE A 22 -0.18 -4.25 -7.19
C PHE A 22 -1.03 -4.60 -8.41
N LYS A 23 -2.17 -3.93 -8.62
CA LYS A 23 -3.15 -4.30 -9.65
C LYS A 23 -3.08 -3.50 -10.95
N ASN A 24 -2.52 -2.29 -10.92
CA ASN A 24 -2.61 -1.35 -12.04
C ASN A 24 -1.25 -0.95 -12.61
N LEU A 25 -0.17 -1.00 -11.83
CA LEU A 25 1.18 -0.69 -12.32
C LEU A 25 1.83 -1.94 -12.96
N LEU A 26 1.13 -2.53 -13.93
CA LEU A 26 1.49 -3.82 -14.54
C LEU A 26 2.71 -3.75 -15.48
N ASP A 27 3.07 -2.54 -15.92
CA ASP A 27 4.26 -2.31 -16.75
C ASP A 27 5.57 -2.33 -15.94
N ASP A 28 5.47 -2.38 -14.61
CA ASP A 28 6.60 -2.40 -13.70
C ASP A 28 6.82 -3.82 -13.14
N ASP A 29 7.89 -4.48 -13.59
CA ASP A 29 8.24 -5.85 -13.16
C ASP A 29 8.42 -5.98 -11.64
N GLU A 30 8.92 -4.92 -10.98
CA GLU A 30 9.19 -4.90 -9.54
C GLU A 30 8.97 -3.51 -8.95
N ILE A 31 8.20 -3.45 -7.86
CA ILE A 31 7.92 -2.25 -7.08
C ILE A 31 8.28 -2.50 -5.61
N PHE A 32 9.08 -1.61 -5.03
CA PHE A 32 9.37 -1.56 -3.59
C PHE A 32 8.68 -0.37 -2.95
N MET A 33 8.00 -0.55 -1.81
CA MET A 33 7.24 0.53 -1.19
C MET A 33 7.42 0.61 0.31
N LEU A 34 7.52 1.83 0.84
CA LEU A 34 7.52 2.12 2.26
C LEU A 34 6.43 3.16 2.59
N TRP A 35 5.70 2.90 3.67
CA TRP A 35 4.74 3.84 4.27
C TRP A 35 4.64 3.62 5.77
N ILE A 36 4.07 4.59 6.48
CA ILE A 36 3.75 4.50 7.91
C ILE A 36 2.26 4.83 8.06
N ASN A 37 1.56 4.10 8.91
CA ASN A 37 0.15 4.34 9.20
C ASN A 37 0.00 5.10 10.52
N GLN A 38 -1.02 5.94 10.61
CA GLN A 38 -1.56 6.42 11.89
C GLN A 38 -2.08 5.23 12.73
N PRO A 39 -2.26 5.37 14.05
CA PRO A 39 -2.74 4.28 14.91
C PRO A 39 -4.02 3.63 14.35
N SER A 40 -3.88 2.38 13.92
CA SER A 40 -4.92 1.67 13.17
C SER A 40 -4.87 0.17 13.45
N ILE A 41 -6.03 -0.48 13.36
CA ILE A 41 -6.15 -1.93 13.35
C ILE A 41 -6.49 -2.35 11.92
N ILE A 42 -5.61 -3.11 11.28
CA ILE A 42 -5.86 -3.69 9.96
C ILE A 42 -6.41 -5.10 10.17
N ILE A 43 -7.63 -5.33 9.69
CA ILE A 43 -8.30 -6.62 9.79
C ILE A 43 -8.00 -7.44 8.53
N GLY A 44 -7.63 -8.70 8.73
CA GLY A 44 -7.37 -9.62 7.64
C GLY A 44 -8.65 -9.91 6.85
N LYS A 45 -8.55 -10.05 5.52
CA LYS A 45 -9.70 -10.23 4.61
C LYS A 45 -10.71 -11.31 5.03
N ASN A 46 -10.27 -12.33 5.76
CA ASN A 46 -11.10 -13.46 6.19
C ASN A 46 -11.21 -13.58 7.73
N GLN A 47 -11.02 -12.49 8.49
CA GLN A 47 -11.29 -12.51 9.94
C GLN A 47 -12.80 -12.46 10.23
N ASN A 48 -13.18 -13.05 11.36
CA ASN A 48 -14.56 -13.20 11.85
C ASN A 48 -15.09 -11.94 12.52
#